data_AF-A0A9P7VY64-F1
#
_entry.id   AF-A0A9P7VY64-F1
#
_cell.length_a   1.000
_cell.length_b   1.000
_cell.length_c   1.000
_cell.angle_alpha   90.00
_cell.angle_beta   90.00
_cell.angle_gamma   90.00
#
_symmetry.space_group_name_H-M   'P 1'
#
loop_
_entity.id
_entity.type
_entity.pdbx_description
1 polymer ?
#
loop_
_entity_poly.entity_id
_entity_poly.type
_entity_poly.pdbx_seq_one_letter_code
_entity_poly.pdbx_strand_id
1 'polypeptide(L)'
;MRSKLPVLELRKWESSEGSDPYSYGYNQGTPDENYRNATYILHSLVDIVLKNGNYLIDIGPTANGTIVFPSRSSLLKVGEWLKFA
;
A
#
# COMPACT_ATOMS: atom_id res chain seq x y z
N MET A 1 12.21 -0.82 -5.03
CA MET A 1 12.91 0.37 -5.57
C MET A 1 13.17 1.33 -4.42
N ARG A 2 14.41 1.46 -3.94
CA ARG A 2 14.84 2.54 -3.05
C ARG A 2 15.73 3.48 -3.88
N SER A 3 15.56 4.79 -3.63
CA SER A 3 16.33 5.95 -4.10
C SER A 3 16.25 6.36 -5.58
N LYS A 4 15.30 7.25 -5.92
CA LYS A 4 15.45 8.28 -7.00
C LYS A 4 14.59 9.55 -6.82
N LEU A 5 14.00 9.78 -5.65
CA LEU A 5 13.24 11.02 -5.42
C LEU A 5 14.08 11.99 -4.57
N PRO A 6 14.10 13.29 -4.90
CA PRO A 6 14.75 14.30 -4.07
C PRO A 6 14.14 14.31 -2.67
N VAL A 7 14.91 14.81 -1.69
CA VAL A 7 14.52 14.88 -0.27
C VAL A 7 13.16 15.56 -0.07
N LEU A 8 12.80 16.49 -0.96
CA LEU A 8 11.50 17.14 -1.00
C LEU A 8 11.11 17.43 -2.46
N GLU A 9 9.88 17.10 -2.86
CA GLU A 9 9.33 17.52 -4.15
C GLU A 9 8.50 18.81 -4.01
N LEU A 10 8.81 19.81 -4.85
CA LEU A 10 8.12 21.11 -4.84
C LEU A 10 6.72 21.03 -5.46
N ARG A 11 6.54 20.14 -6.44
CA ARG A 11 5.24 19.90 -7.08
C ARG A 11 4.52 18.74 -6.39
N LYS A 12 3.19 18.85 -6.29
CA LYS A 12 2.37 17.75 -5.78
C LYS A 12 2.45 16.55 -6.71
N TRP A 13 2.54 15.36 -6.10
CA TRP A 13 2.68 14.09 -6.78
C TRP A 13 2.04 12.97 -5.96
N GLU A 14 1.82 11.83 -6.61
CA GLU A 14 1.25 10.62 -5.99
C GLU A 14 2.07 9.40 -6.44
N SER A 15 2.29 8.47 -5.51
CA SER A 15 2.74 7.11 -5.82
C SER A 15 1.60 6.15 -5.60
N SER A 16 1.43 5.22 -6.54
CA SER A 16 0.46 4.13 -6.43
C SER A 16 1.11 2.76 -6.49
N GLU A 17 0.53 1.79 -5.78
CA GLU A 17 0.87 0.38 -5.87
C GLU A 17 -0.30 -0.50 -5.41
N GLY A 18 -0.29 -1.79 -5.78
CA GLY A 18 -1.29 -2.77 -5.32
C GLY A 18 -1.10 -3.19 -3.86
N SER A 19 -2.09 -3.82 -3.24
CA SER A 19 -1.86 -4.60 -2.00
C SER A 19 -1.20 -5.95 -2.30
N ASP A 20 -1.39 -6.45 -3.52
CA ASP A 20 -0.62 -7.52 -4.13
C ASP A 20 0.72 -6.97 -4.69
N PRO A 21 1.88 -7.59 -4.40
CA PRO A 21 3.20 -7.11 -4.87
C PRO A 21 3.39 -7.16 -6.40
N TYR A 22 2.58 -7.94 -7.12
CA TYR A 22 2.75 -8.23 -8.54
C TYR A 22 1.62 -7.69 -9.41
N SER A 23 0.48 -7.31 -8.84
CA SER A 23 -0.72 -6.89 -9.58
C SER A 23 -1.51 -5.80 -8.84
N TYR A 24 -2.31 -5.04 -9.61
CA TYR A 24 -3.39 -4.20 -9.06
C TYR A 24 -4.65 -5.05 -8.84
N GLY A 25 -5.12 -5.73 -9.88
CA GLY A 25 -6.25 -6.66 -9.77
C GLY A 25 -5.92 -7.93 -8.97
N TYR A 26 -6.96 -8.64 -8.54
CA TYR A 26 -6.80 -9.93 -7.84
C TYR A 26 -5.97 -10.91 -8.68
N ASN A 27 -4.89 -11.42 -8.08
CA ASN A 27 -4.04 -12.44 -8.66
C ASN A 27 -4.15 -13.72 -7.83
N GLN A 28 -4.79 -14.74 -8.39
CA GLN A 28 -4.96 -16.05 -7.75
C GLN A 28 -3.61 -16.76 -7.50
N GLY A 29 -2.57 -16.43 -8.27
CA GLY A 29 -1.24 -17.01 -8.12
C GLY A 29 -0.41 -16.43 -6.98
N THR A 30 -0.87 -15.37 -6.31
CA THR A 30 -0.14 -14.75 -5.20
C THR A 30 -0.48 -15.47 -3.88
N PRO A 31 0.50 -16.10 -3.21
CA PRO A 31 0.31 -16.64 -1.86
C PRO A 31 -0.06 -15.54 -0.86
N ASP A 32 -0.92 -15.85 0.10
CA ASP A 32 -1.41 -14.89 1.11
C ASP A 32 -0.27 -14.19 1.88
N GLU A 33 0.81 -14.91 2.15
CA GLU A 33 2.01 -14.41 2.85
C GLU A 33 2.81 -13.37 2.06
N ASN A 34 2.60 -13.28 0.75
CA ASN A 34 3.29 -12.32 -0.11
C ASN A 34 2.57 -10.97 -0.22
N TYR A 35 1.32 -10.87 0.25
CA TYR A 35 0.62 -9.59 0.29
C TYR A 35 1.37 -8.59 1.17
N ARG A 36 1.37 -7.32 0.76
CA ARG A 36 2.02 -6.25 1.53
C ARG A 36 1.41 -6.17 2.92
N ASN A 37 2.25 -6.37 3.93
CA ASN A 37 1.82 -6.30 5.32
C ASN A 37 1.70 -4.85 5.82
N ALA A 38 1.08 -4.66 6.99
CA ALA A 38 0.86 -3.34 7.57
C ALA A 38 2.14 -2.51 7.75
N THR A 39 3.24 -3.13 8.20
CA THR A 39 4.54 -2.47 8.39
C THR A 39 5.08 -1.91 7.06
N TYR A 40 4.99 -2.69 5.98
CA TYR A 40 5.38 -2.24 4.66
C TYR A 40 4.56 -1.02 4.22
N ILE A 41 3.23 -1.12 4.31
CA ILE A 41 2.30 -0.07 3.88
C ILE A 41 2.55 1.22 4.68
N LEU A 42 2.77 1.12 5.99
CA LEU A 42 3.09 2.27 6.85
C LEU A 42 4.44 2.90 6.47
N HIS A 43 5.47 2.10 6.24
CA HIS A 43 6.76 2.62 5.82
C HIS A 43 6.68 3.34 4.46
N SER A 44 5.95 2.79 3.49
CA SER A 44 5.69 3.45 2.20
C SER A 44 4.94 4.77 2.40
N LEU A 45 3.86 4.76 3.18
CA LEU A 45 3.07 5.96 3.48
C LEU A 45 3.94 7.06 4.09
N VAL A 46 4.69 6.75 5.15
CA VAL A 46 5.55 7.72 5.83
C VAL A 46 6.64 8.24 4.89
N ASP A 47 7.31 7.37 4.14
CA ASP A 47 8.36 7.77 3.19
C ASP A 47 7.83 8.71 2.10
N ILE A 48 6.63 8.47 1.59
CA ILE A 48 5.99 9.27 0.54
C ILE A 48 5.50 10.62 1.09
N VAL A 49 4.83 10.62 2.25
CA VAL A 49 4.32 11.85 2.88
C VAL A 49 5.47 12.77 3.29
N LEU A 50 6.57 12.22 3.81
CA LEU A 50 7.79 12.98 4.12
C LEU A 50 8.38 13.70 2.89
N LYS A 51 8.12 13.19 1.69
CA LYS A 51 8.55 13.77 0.40
C LYS A 51 7.46 14.60 -0.27
N ASN A 52 6.47 15.08 0.49
CA ASN A 52 5.35 15.91 0.02
C ASN A 52 4.42 15.21 -1.00
N GLY A 53 4.40 13.88 -1.01
CA GLY A 53 3.58 13.06 -1.90
C GLY A 53 2.33 12.48 -1.23
N ASN A 54 1.39 12.02 -2.06
CA ASN A 54 0.27 11.18 -1.66
C ASN A 54 0.58 9.70 -1.94
N TYR A 55 0.10 8.81 -1.08
CA TYR A 55 0.22 7.37 -1.26
C TYR A 55 -1.14 6.73 -1.51
N LEU A 56 -1.27 6.07 -2.67
CA LEU A 56 -2.47 5.36 -3.09
C LEU A 56 -2.20 3.85 -3.09
N ILE A 57 -2.84 3.14 -2.16
CA ILE A 57 -2.78 1.68 -2.09
C ILE A 57 -4.04 1.08 -2.73
N ASP A 58 -3.85 0.24 -3.74
CA ASP A 58 -4.93 -0.42 -4.48
C ASP A 58 -5.32 -1.77 -3.84
N ILE A 59 -6.58 -2.15 -4.00
CA ILE A 59 -7.15 -3.39 -3.50
C ILE A 59 -7.81 -4.09 -4.67
N GLY A 60 -7.34 -5.29 -5.02
CA GLY A 60 -7.98 -6.17 -5.98
C GLY A 60 -8.92 -7.17 -5.30
N PRO A 61 -10.26 -6.97 -5.31
CA PRO A 61 -11.19 -7.94 -4.78
C PRO A 61 -11.26 -9.17 -5.67
N THR A 62 -11.62 -10.31 -5.10
CA THR A 62 -11.96 -11.52 -5.85
C THR A 62 -13.17 -11.29 -6.76
N ALA A 63 -13.41 -12.20 -7.71
CA ALA A 63 -14.55 -12.12 -8.63
C ALA A 63 -15.93 -12.08 -7.94
N ASN A 64 -16.04 -12.58 -6.70
CA ASN A 64 -17.26 -12.50 -5.90
C ASN A 64 -17.36 -11.23 -5.03
N GLY A 65 -16.44 -10.27 -5.22
CA GLY A 65 -16.42 -8.99 -4.49
C GLY A 65 -15.77 -9.04 -3.11
N THR A 66 -15.14 -10.15 -2.72
CA THR A 66 -14.49 -10.27 -1.41
C THR A 66 -13.08 -9.69 -1.44
N ILE A 67 -12.72 -8.88 -0.43
CA ILE A 67 -11.33 -8.45 -0.25
C ILE A 67 -10.53 -9.61 0.35
N VAL A 68 -9.40 -9.93 -0.28
CA VAL A 68 -8.48 -10.99 0.16
C VAL A 68 -8.03 -10.73 1.61
N PHE A 69 -8.10 -11.76 2.45
CA PHE A 69 -7.92 -11.64 3.91
C PHE A 69 -6.62 -10.93 4.33
N PRO A 70 -5.42 -11.28 3.83
CA PRO A 70 -4.18 -10.59 4.20
C PRO A 70 -4.18 -9.09 3.85
N SER A 71 -4.77 -8.70 2.71
CA SER A 71 -4.94 -7.29 2.34
C SER A 71 -5.85 -6.56 3.32
N ARG A 72 -7.03 -7.10 3.61
CA ARG A 72 -7.98 -6.55 4.59
C ARG A 72 -7.35 -6.42 5.99
N SER A 73 -6.72 -7.48 6.47
CA SER A 73 -6.09 -7.54 7.78
C SER A 73 -4.98 -6.48 7.92
N SER A 74 -4.16 -6.32 6.89
CA SER A 74 -3.09 -5.33 6.87
C SER A 74 -3.64 -3.89 6.85
N LEU A 75 -4.64 -3.61 6.01
CA LEU A 75 -5.24 -2.28 5.93
C LEU A 75 -5.98 -1.88 7.21
N LEU A 76 -6.64 -2.81 7.91
CA LEU A 76 -7.24 -2.55 9.21
C LEU A 76 -6.19 -2.16 10.25
N LYS A 77 -5.06 -2.86 10.30
CA LYS A 77 -3.93 -2.52 11.19
C LYS A 77 -3.32 -1.15 10.86
N VAL A 78 -3.20 -0.82 9.56
CA VAL A 78 -2.78 0.52 9.12
C VAL A 78 -3.76 1.57 9.63
N GLY A 79 -5.07 1.33 9.47
CA GLY A 79 -6.12 2.22 9.97
C GLY A 79 -6.12 2.37 11.49
N GLU A 80 -5.83 1.31 12.24
CA GLU A 80 -5.64 1.36 13.69
C GLU A 80 -4.46 2.26 14.07
N TRP A 81 -3.33 2.13 13.38
CA TRP A 81 -2.16 2.98 13.61
C TRP A 81 -2.46 4.44 13.30
N LEU A 82 -3.11 4.72 12.18
CA LEU A 82 -3.47 6.09 11.75
C LEU A 82 -4.41 6.81 12.73
N LYS A 83 -5.20 6.09 13.53
CA LYS A 83 -6.03 6.71 14.58
C LYS A 83 -5.22 7.33 15.72
N PHE A 84 -3.98 6.88 15.92
CA PHE A 84 -3.09 7.36 16.97
C PHE A 84 -2.00 8.32 16.47
N ALA A 85 -1.78 8.37 15.15
CA ALA A 85 -0.73 9.15 14.51
C ALA A 85 -1.04 10.66 14.46
#